data_AF-A0A9P0NS37-F1
#
_entry.id   AF-A0A9P0NS37-F1
#
_cell.length_a   1.000
_cell.length_b   1.000
_cell.length_c   1.000
_cell.angle_alpha   90.00
_cell.angle_beta   90.00
_cell.angle_gamma   90.00
#
_symmetry.space_group_name_H-M   'P 1'
#
loop_
_entity.id
_entity.type
_entity.pdbx_description
1 polymer ?
#
loop_
_entity_poly.entity_id
_entity_poly.type
_entity_poly.pdbx_seq_one_letter_code
_entity_poly.pdbx_strand_id
1 'polypeptide(L)'
;MKGKTLSSQSQGLVLSLLNYSQQEKDNGGPLLPLLAVQERVAQALSISLSTITRIQRRLSSNDNVLRSPGKKRPRKKSKTTYLSDAVRHNIRDTVYQMYSEKKHVTIANLNKTLKEKELASISNSSLQRVLPTIGFKYKKDGNRRFLVEQSSISLLRTKFLRTSAKMNSGWHDMK
;
A
#
# COMPACT_ATOMS: atom_id res chain seq x y z
N MET A 1 -30.37 -18.05 15.80
CA MET A 1 -29.13 -17.95 16.59
C MET A 1 -28.96 -19.05 17.65
N LYS A 2 -29.92 -19.98 17.83
CA LYS A 2 -29.72 -21.11 18.75
C LYS A 2 -28.55 -22.00 18.29
N GLY A 3 -27.69 -22.42 19.22
CA GLY A 3 -26.56 -23.32 18.98
C GLY A 3 -25.24 -22.66 18.53
N LYS A 4 -25.15 -21.32 18.45
CA LYS A 4 -23.90 -20.62 18.09
C LYS A 4 -23.26 -19.99 19.33
N THR A 5 -21.95 -20.16 19.48
CA THR A 5 -21.17 -19.50 20.53
C THR A 5 -21.17 -17.98 20.31
N LEU A 6 -21.58 -17.24 21.34
CA LEU A 6 -21.54 -15.79 21.35
C LEU A 6 -20.09 -15.29 21.50
N SER A 7 -19.79 -14.09 20.99
CA SER A 7 -18.48 -13.47 21.26
C SER A 7 -18.34 -13.13 22.74
N SER A 8 -17.11 -13.07 23.25
CA SER A 8 -16.86 -12.70 24.66
C SER A 8 -17.51 -11.38 25.05
N GLN A 9 -17.50 -10.37 24.18
CA GLN A 9 -18.17 -9.09 24.43
C GLN A 9 -19.69 -9.28 24.59
N SER A 10 -20.32 -10.05 23.70
CA SER A 10 -21.76 -10.33 23.79
C SER A 10 -22.11 -11.14 25.05
N GLN A 11 -21.27 -12.08 25.45
CA GLN A 11 -21.44 -12.84 26.70
C GLN A 11 -21.38 -11.91 27.93
N GLY A 12 -20.43 -10.97 27.95
CA GLY A 12 -20.34 -9.96 29.00
C GLY A 12 -21.60 -9.10 29.12
N LEU A 13 -22.15 -8.64 27.98
CA LEU A 13 -23.41 -7.88 27.96
C LEU A 13 -24.61 -8.68 28.50
N VAL A 14 -24.69 -9.98 28.15
CA VAL A 14 -25.74 -10.87 28.66
C VAL A 14 -25.59 -11.06 30.17
N LEU A 15 -24.36 -11.22 30.67
CA LEU A 15 -24.11 -11.37 32.10
C LEU A 15 -24.49 -10.09 32.88
N SER A 16 -24.13 -8.91 32.37
CA SER A 16 -24.55 -7.64 32.99
C SER A 16 -26.07 -7.51 33.06
N LEU A 17 -26.77 -7.86 31.98
CA LEU A 17 -28.23 -7.83 31.92
C LEU A 17 -28.84 -8.77 32.97
N LEU A 18 -28.33 -10.00 33.08
CA LEU A 18 -28.79 -10.97 34.07
C LEU A 18 -28.61 -10.46 35.50
N ASN A 19 -27.44 -9.88 35.79
CA ASN A 19 -27.17 -9.31 37.12
C ASN A 19 -28.13 -8.17 37.45
N TYR A 20 -28.42 -7.28 36.48
CA TYR A 20 -29.37 -6.20 36.67
C TYR A 20 -30.79 -6.71 36.94
N SER A 21 -31.26 -7.70 36.18
CA SER A 21 -32.58 -8.30 36.41
C SER A 21 -32.67 -9.06 37.73
N GLN A 22 -31.57 -9.67 38.19
CA GLN A 22 -31.51 -10.27 39.52
C GLN A 22 -31.63 -9.21 40.62
N GLN A 23 -30.98 -8.05 40.46
CA GLN A 23 -31.16 -6.92 41.38
C GLN A 23 -32.59 -6.38 41.38
N GLU A 24 -33.25 -6.28 40.23
CA GLU A 24 -34.67 -5.89 40.18
C GLU A 24 -35.58 -6.91 40.90
N LYS A 25 -35.26 -8.21 40.79
CA LYS A 25 -35.96 -9.27 41.52
C LYS A 25 -35.79 -9.13 43.03
N ASP A 26 -34.56 -8.92 43.49
CA ASP A 26 -34.24 -8.78 44.92
C ASP A 26 -34.83 -7.49 45.49
N ASN A 27 -34.93 -6.43 44.69
CA ASN A 27 -35.56 -5.15 45.03
C ASN A 27 -37.11 -5.21 45.04
N GLY A 28 -37.73 -6.30 44.58
CA GLY A 28 -39.19 -6.45 44.52
C GLY A 28 -39.87 -5.54 43.49
N GLY A 29 -39.11 -4.99 42.54
CA GLY A 29 -39.61 -4.02 41.58
C GLY A 29 -38.50 -3.38 40.74
N PRO A 30 -38.87 -2.67 39.67
CA PRO A 30 -37.90 -2.08 38.74
C PRO A 30 -37.07 -0.99 39.44
N LEU A 31 -35.75 -1.04 39.25
CA LEU A 31 -34.81 -0.08 39.86
C LEU A 31 -34.96 1.33 39.29
N LEU A 32 -35.42 1.43 38.05
CA LEU A 32 -35.72 2.68 37.35
C LEU A 32 -37.14 2.62 36.78
N PRO A 33 -37.81 3.77 36.57
CA PRO A 33 -39.14 3.82 35.99
C PRO A 33 -39.22 3.11 34.64
N LEU A 34 -40.30 2.39 34.39
CA LEU A 34 -40.53 1.67 33.13
C LEU A 34 -40.51 2.60 31.89
N LEU A 35 -40.87 3.87 32.08
CA LEU A 35 -40.84 4.90 31.06
C LEU A 35 -39.41 5.29 30.63
N ALA A 36 -38.43 5.13 31.52
CA ALA A 36 -37.02 5.49 31.29
C ALA A 36 -36.26 4.40 30.51
N VAL A 37 -36.79 3.98 29.35
CA VAL A 37 -36.33 2.80 28.59
C VAL A 37 -34.84 2.86 28.26
N GLN A 38 -34.34 4.02 27.78
CA GLN A 38 -32.92 4.15 27.39
C GLN A 38 -31.97 4.08 28.59
N GLU A 39 -32.35 4.69 29.70
CA GLU A 39 -31.56 4.71 30.93
C GLU A 39 -31.50 3.30 31.56
N ARG A 40 -32.63 2.58 31.54
CA ARG A 40 -32.69 1.18 31.94
C ARG A 40 -31.76 0.30 31.12
N VAL A 41 -31.78 0.43 29.80
CA VAL A 41 -30.90 -0.34 28.91
C VAL A 41 -29.43 0.04 29.14
N ALA A 42 -29.13 1.31 29.40
CA ALA A 42 -27.78 1.78 29.72
C ALA A 42 -27.26 1.14 31.01
N GLN A 43 -28.06 1.18 32.07
CA GLN A 43 -27.69 0.62 33.37
C GLN A 43 -27.59 -0.91 33.31
N ALA A 44 -28.57 -1.56 32.71
CA ALA A 44 -28.63 -3.02 32.62
C ALA A 44 -27.47 -3.62 31.81
N LEU A 45 -27.09 -2.98 30.70
CA LEU A 45 -25.99 -3.45 29.86
C LEU A 45 -24.64 -2.84 30.26
N SER A 46 -24.60 -1.92 31.23
CA SER A 46 -23.42 -1.14 31.60
C SER A 46 -22.78 -0.40 30.40
N ILE A 47 -23.63 0.22 29.56
CA ILE A 47 -23.24 0.97 28.36
C ILE A 47 -23.65 2.43 28.51
N SER A 48 -22.88 3.36 27.92
CA SER A 48 -23.24 4.77 27.92
C SER A 48 -24.55 5.07 27.15
N LEU A 49 -25.35 6.01 27.66
CA LEU A 49 -26.57 6.50 27.01
C LEU A 49 -26.27 7.05 25.60
N SER A 50 -25.12 7.68 25.42
CA SER A 50 -24.62 8.16 24.12
C SER A 50 -24.43 7.03 23.10
N THR A 51 -24.10 5.82 23.54
CA THR A 51 -23.94 4.66 22.65
C THR A 51 -25.31 4.12 22.22
N ILE A 52 -26.27 4.04 23.14
CA ILE A 52 -27.65 3.60 22.85
C ILE A 52 -28.32 4.56 21.87
N THR A 53 -28.30 5.85 22.16
CA THR A 53 -28.87 6.88 21.27
C THR A 53 -28.22 6.86 19.88
N ARG A 54 -26.91 6.63 19.79
CA ARG A 54 -26.20 6.47 18.51
C ARG A 54 -26.62 5.20 17.77
N ILE A 55 -26.86 4.09 18.46
CA ILE A 55 -27.36 2.84 17.86
C ILE A 55 -28.78 3.06 17.33
N GLN A 56 -29.66 3.65 18.14
CA GLN A 56 -31.05 3.95 17.77
C GLN A 56 -31.10 4.87 16.54
N ARG A 57 -30.32 5.96 16.54
CA ARG A 57 -30.23 6.87 15.39
C ARG A 57 -29.77 6.16 14.12
N ARG A 58 -28.79 5.25 14.22
CA ARG A 58 -28.32 4.45 13.08
C ARG A 58 -29.38 3.50 12.54
N LEU A 59 -30.23 2.95 13.41
CA LEU A 59 -31.31 2.06 13.00
C LEU A 59 -32.39 2.81 12.22
N SER A 60 -32.73 4.02 12.65
CA SER A 60 -33.73 4.88 11.99
C SER A 60 -33.34 5.36 10.59
N SER A 61 -32.04 5.38 10.25
CA SER A 61 -31.52 5.98 9.02
C SER A 61 -31.31 5.01 7.84
N ASN A 62 -32.33 4.17 7.53
CA ASN A 62 -32.49 3.47 6.24
C ASN A 62 -31.94 2.04 6.05
N ASP A 63 -32.07 1.08 6.99
CA ASP A 63 -31.96 -0.36 6.58
C ASP A 63 -32.35 -1.42 7.64
N ASN A 64 -32.73 -1.08 8.89
CA ASN A 64 -32.88 -2.04 10.00
C ASN A 64 -31.64 -2.93 10.27
N VAL A 65 -30.51 -2.69 9.58
CA VAL A 65 -29.29 -3.49 9.65
C VAL A 65 -28.20 -2.66 10.31
N LEU A 66 -27.74 -3.13 11.47
CA LEU A 66 -26.60 -2.54 12.18
C LEU A 66 -25.29 -2.83 11.42
N ARG A 67 -24.88 -1.94 10.52
CA ARG A 67 -23.58 -2.04 9.83
C ARG A 67 -22.44 -1.64 10.78
N SER A 68 -21.39 -2.46 10.83
CA SER A 68 -20.20 -2.15 11.63
C SER A 68 -19.56 -0.82 11.19
N PRO A 69 -19.21 0.08 12.13
CA PRO A 69 -18.56 1.35 11.79
C PRO A 69 -17.27 1.14 11.01
N GLY A 70 -17.06 1.93 9.95
CA GLY A 70 -15.75 2.07 9.28
C GLY A 70 -15.38 1.01 8.24
N LYS A 71 -16.07 -0.13 8.15
CA LYS A 71 -15.64 -1.24 7.26
C LYS A 71 -15.69 -0.89 5.76
N LYS A 72 -16.55 0.05 5.36
CA LYS A 72 -16.71 0.51 3.96
C LYS A 72 -16.24 1.95 3.71
N ARG A 73 -15.52 2.60 4.64
CA ARG A 73 -15.07 3.98 4.39
C ARG A 73 -13.97 3.98 3.32
N PRO A 74 -14.14 4.66 2.17
CA PRO A 74 -13.08 4.73 1.17
C PRO A 74 -11.85 5.40 1.80
N ARG A 75 -10.68 4.82 1.59
CA ARG A 75 -9.42 5.45 1.99
C ARG A 75 -9.24 6.74 1.21
N LYS A 76 -8.78 7.80 1.88
CA LYS A 76 -8.38 9.04 1.20
C LYS A 76 -7.28 8.71 0.19
N LYS A 77 -7.37 9.24 -1.03
CA LYS A 77 -6.31 9.10 -2.05
C LYS A 77 -5.01 9.66 -1.49
N SER A 78 -3.89 8.97 -1.72
CA SER A 78 -2.59 9.47 -1.27
C SER A 78 -2.21 10.72 -2.09
N LYS A 79 -1.71 11.76 -1.41
CA LYS A 79 -1.17 12.96 -2.09
C LYS A 79 0.00 12.62 -3.01
N THR A 80 0.71 11.54 -2.69
CA THR A 80 1.89 11.06 -3.40
C THR A 80 1.60 10.42 -4.75
N THR A 81 0.48 9.69 -4.90
CA THR A 81 0.19 8.96 -6.15
C THR A 81 -0.53 9.84 -7.18
N TYR A 82 -1.21 10.89 -6.71
CA TYR A 82 -1.93 11.83 -7.57
C TYR A 82 -1.08 13.08 -7.85
N LEU A 83 -0.09 12.93 -8.74
CA LEU A 83 0.66 14.05 -9.33
C LEU A 83 -0.07 14.57 -10.58
N SER A 84 0.14 15.84 -10.92
CA SER A 84 -0.30 16.41 -12.19
C SER A 84 0.41 15.75 -13.37
N ASP A 85 -0.25 15.71 -14.52
CA ASP A 85 0.31 15.06 -15.71
C ASP A 85 1.56 15.77 -16.24
N ALA A 86 1.65 17.09 -16.09
CA ALA A 86 2.86 17.86 -16.40
C ALA A 86 4.07 17.37 -15.58
N VAL A 87 3.90 17.18 -14.27
CA VAL A 87 4.99 16.67 -13.40
C VAL A 87 5.36 15.24 -13.77
N ARG A 88 4.39 14.39 -14.11
CA ARG A 88 4.66 13.01 -14.58
C ARG A 88 5.46 13.00 -15.88
N HIS A 89 5.17 13.93 -16.79
CA HIS A 89 5.90 14.08 -18.05
C HIS A 89 7.36 14.50 -17.79
N ASN A 90 7.57 15.55 -16.98
CA ASN A 90 8.91 16.00 -16.59
C ASN A 90 9.78 14.90 -15.97
N ILE A 91 9.19 14.05 -15.10
CA ILE A 91 9.89 12.90 -14.52
C ILE A 91 10.29 11.90 -15.61
N ARG A 92 9.39 11.59 -16.54
CA ARG A 92 9.66 10.64 -17.63
C ARG A 92 10.78 11.14 -18.55
N ASP A 93 10.75 12.41 -18.94
CA ASP A 93 11.77 12.99 -19.82
C ASP A 93 13.13 13.03 -19.15
N THR A 94 13.15 13.36 -17.85
CA THR A 94 14.39 13.33 -17.06
C THR A 94 14.98 11.92 -17.00
N VAL A 95 14.14 10.89 -16.83
CA VAL A 95 14.58 9.48 -16.87
C VAL A 95 15.18 9.13 -18.23
N TYR A 96 14.53 9.50 -19.33
CA TYR A 96 15.06 9.24 -20.67
C TYR A 96 16.36 9.99 -20.96
N GLN A 97 16.48 11.24 -20.49
CA GLN A 97 17.71 12.00 -20.59
C GLN A 97 18.86 11.35 -19.81
N MET A 98 18.58 10.80 -18.62
CA MET A 98 19.61 10.06 -17.88
C MET A 98 20.08 8.81 -18.63
N TYR A 99 19.19 8.12 -19.35
CA TYR A 99 19.58 7.01 -20.21
C TYR A 99 20.39 7.44 -21.43
N SER A 100 20.04 8.57 -22.07
CA SER A 100 20.81 9.08 -23.22
C SER A 100 22.23 9.44 -22.81
N GLU A 101 22.39 10.01 -21.61
CA GLU A 101 23.68 10.33 -20.99
C GLU A 101 24.43 9.10 -20.41
N LYS A 102 23.86 7.89 -20.53
CA LYS A 102 24.38 6.64 -19.95
C LYS A 102 24.58 6.69 -18.43
N LYS A 103 23.83 7.55 -17.73
CA LYS A 103 23.84 7.65 -16.25
C LYS A 103 22.87 6.65 -15.63
N HIS A 104 23.25 6.08 -14.49
CA HIS A 104 22.35 5.21 -13.74
C HIS A 104 21.20 5.98 -13.08
N VAL A 105 19.97 5.57 -13.39
CA VAL A 105 18.73 6.17 -12.85
C VAL A 105 18.42 5.63 -11.46
N THR A 106 19.18 6.04 -10.44
CA THR A 106 18.81 5.74 -9.04
C THR A 106 17.79 6.77 -8.54
N ILE A 107 16.97 6.41 -7.55
CA ILE A 107 15.92 7.30 -7.00
C ILE A 107 16.53 8.60 -6.48
N ALA A 108 17.65 8.51 -5.75
CA ALA A 108 18.34 9.66 -5.20
C ALA A 108 18.94 10.56 -6.30
N ASN A 109 19.57 9.96 -7.32
CA ASN A 109 20.15 10.70 -8.42
C ASN A 109 19.06 11.39 -9.26
N LEU A 110 17.97 10.68 -9.56
CA LEU A 110 16.82 11.24 -10.26
C LEU A 110 16.23 12.43 -9.48
N ASN A 111 16.00 12.28 -8.18
CA ASN A 111 15.48 13.38 -7.36
C ASN A 111 16.45 14.57 -7.31
N LYS A 112 17.76 14.32 -7.23
CA LYS A 112 18.78 15.37 -7.32
C LYS A 112 18.68 16.15 -8.64
N THR A 113 18.65 15.45 -9.77
CA THR A 113 18.52 16.09 -11.09
C THR A 113 17.20 16.84 -11.29
N LEU A 114 16.10 16.33 -10.73
CA LEU A 114 14.79 17.00 -10.78
C LEU A 114 14.76 18.30 -9.97
N LYS A 115 15.45 18.31 -8.83
CA LYS A 115 15.62 19.52 -8.00
C LYS A 115 16.54 20.53 -8.65
N GLU A 116 17.66 20.09 -9.21
CA GLU A 116 18.62 20.96 -9.92
C GLU A 116 17.99 21.65 -11.13
N LYS A 117 17.07 20.98 -11.83
CA LYS A 117 16.32 21.55 -12.97
C LYS A 117 15.03 22.28 -12.56
N GLU A 118 14.72 22.36 -11.27
CA GLU A 118 13.49 22.95 -10.71
C GLU A 118 12.17 22.37 -11.29
N LEU A 119 12.21 21.17 -11.86
CA LEU A 119 11.07 20.57 -12.55
C LEU A 119 10.05 19.95 -11.59
N ALA A 120 10.51 19.48 -10.44
CA ALA A 120 9.66 18.85 -9.43
C ALA A 120 10.33 18.81 -8.04
N SER A 121 9.62 19.23 -7.00
CA SER A 121 10.03 19.05 -5.60
C SER A 121 9.29 17.87 -4.97
N ILE A 122 9.90 16.68 -5.02
CA ILE A 122 9.28 15.43 -4.57
C ILE A 122 10.22 14.69 -3.60
N SER A 123 9.68 13.95 -2.63
CA SER A 123 10.48 13.09 -1.75
C SER A 123 10.88 11.77 -2.42
N ASN A 124 12.00 11.16 -2.01
CA ASN A 124 12.46 9.87 -2.56
C ASN A 124 11.40 8.77 -2.46
N SER A 125 10.72 8.67 -1.31
CA SER A 125 9.65 7.69 -1.08
C SER A 125 8.43 7.93 -1.98
N SER A 126 8.17 9.18 -2.34
CA SER A 126 7.11 9.52 -3.27
C SER A 126 7.48 9.17 -4.70
N LEU A 127 8.70 9.51 -5.11
CA LEU A 127 9.23 9.19 -6.43
C LEU A 127 9.24 7.67 -6.67
N GLN A 128 9.63 6.87 -5.66
CA GLN A 128 9.61 5.41 -5.72
C GLN A 128 8.21 4.84 -6.03
N ARG A 129 7.14 5.47 -5.50
CA ARG A 129 5.76 5.05 -5.75
C ARG A 129 5.23 5.52 -7.10
N VAL A 130 5.72 6.66 -7.58
CA VAL A 130 5.30 7.27 -8.85
C VAL A 130 5.92 6.56 -10.05
N LEU A 131 7.18 6.15 -9.95
CA LEU A 131 7.92 5.51 -11.04
C LEU A 131 7.16 4.30 -11.67
N PRO A 132 6.60 3.35 -10.90
CA PRO A 132 5.78 2.28 -11.48
C PRO A 132 4.52 2.78 -12.20
N THR A 133 3.89 3.86 -11.69
CA THR A 133 2.67 4.41 -12.30
C THR A 133 2.91 5.06 -13.66
N ILE A 134 4.12 5.58 -13.90
CA ILE A 134 4.51 6.15 -15.19
C ILE A 134 5.06 5.10 -16.17
N GLY A 135 5.14 3.82 -15.76
CA GLY A 135 5.63 2.69 -16.54
C GLY A 135 7.10 2.33 -16.32
N PHE A 136 7.80 2.99 -15.39
CA PHE A 136 9.20 2.71 -15.11
C PHE A 136 9.35 1.57 -14.09
N LYS A 137 10.14 0.55 -14.42
CA LYS A 137 10.42 -0.59 -13.55
C LYS A 137 11.91 -0.87 -13.44
N TYR A 138 12.40 -0.86 -12.21
CA TYR A 138 13.74 -1.37 -11.91
C TYR A 138 13.80 -2.87 -12.20
N LYS A 139 14.76 -3.26 -13.05
CA LYS A 139 15.13 -4.67 -13.27
C LYS A 139 16.47 -4.93 -12.60
N LYS A 140 16.58 -6.06 -11.93
CA LYS A 140 17.87 -6.57 -11.48
C LYS A 140 18.65 -6.97 -12.74
N ASP A 141 19.91 -6.54 -12.83
CA ASP A 141 20.79 -7.10 -13.84
C ASP A 141 21.14 -8.54 -13.43
N GLY A 142 21.25 -9.42 -14.42
CA GLY A 142 21.58 -10.83 -14.17
C GLY A 142 23.09 -11.04 -14.14
N ASN A 143 23.56 -12.01 -13.34
CA ASN A 143 24.98 -12.35 -13.25
C ASN A 143 25.59 -12.76 -14.61
N ARG A 144 24.77 -13.18 -15.58
CA ARG A 144 25.19 -13.59 -16.92
C ARG A 144 26.03 -12.54 -17.64
N ARG A 145 25.75 -11.24 -17.45
CA ARG A 145 26.53 -10.15 -18.06
C ARG A 145 27.97 -10.08 -17.56
N PHE A 146 28.22 -10.50 -16.33
CA PHE A 146 29.54 -10.57 -15.73
C PHE A 146 30.25 -11.89 -16.04
N LEU A 147 29.49 -12.99 -16.09
CA LEU A 147 30.02 -14.34 -16.33
C LEU A 147 30.36 -14.63 -17.79
N VAL A 148 29.79 -13.89 -18.73
CA VAL A 148 30.00 -14.09 -20.18
C VAL A 148 30.90 -12.98 -20.73
N GLU A 149 31.82 -13.35 -21.63
CA GLU A 149 32.66 -12.42 -22.39
C GLU A 149 31.78 -11.33 -23.04
N GLN A 150 32.14 -10.05 -22.83
CA GLN A 150 31.39 -8.95 -23.47
C GLN A 150 31.48 -9.06 -24.99
N SER A 151 30.41 -8.69 -25.69
CA SER A 151 30.35 -8.78 -27.16
C SER A 151 31.46 -7.99 -27.86
N SER A 152 31.85 -6.85 -27.30
CA SER A 152 32.98 -6.03 -27.77
C SER A 152 34.31 -6.79 -27.68
N ILE A 153 34.56 -7.47 -26.58
CA ILE A 153 35.76 -8.28 -26.34
C ILE A 153 35.78 -9.48 -27.29
N SER A 154 34.64 -10.16 -27.45
CA SER A 154 34.49 -11.27 -28.39
C SER A 154 34.77 -10.82 -29.84
N LEU A 155 34.32 -9.61 -30.22
CA LEU A 155 34.62 -8.99 -31.52
C LEU A 155 36.12 -8.71 -31.69
N LEU A 156 36.80 -8.22 -30.65
CA LEU A 156 38.24 -8.00 -30.67
C LEU A 156 38.99 -9.32 -30.82
N ARG A 157 38.61 -10.36 -30.08
CA ARG A 157 39.20 -11.70 -30.16
C ARG A 157 39.04 -12.31 -31.55
N THR A 158 37.84 -12.26 -32.12
CA THR A 158 37.58 -12.78 -33.47
C THR A 158 38.36 -12.01 -34.53
N LYS A 159 38.49 -10.68 -34.41
CA LYS A 159 39.36 -9.88 -35.29
C LYS A 159 40.82 -10.30 -35.17
N PHE A 160 41.34 -10.41 -33.96
CA PHE A 160 42.73 -10.84 -33.71
C PHE A 160 43.03 -12.20 -34.35
N LEU A 161 42.20 -13.21 -34.06
CA LEU A 161 42.39 -14.56 -34.59
C LEU A 161 42.33 -14.59 -36.13
N ARG A 162 41.45 -13.80 -36.76
CA ARG A 162 41.38 -13.70 -38.22
C ARG A 162 42.63 -13.07 -38.83
N THR A 163 43.17 -12.03 -38.19
CA THR A 163 44.41 -11.38 -38.64
C THR A 163 45.60 -12.33 -38.50
N SER A 164 45.73 -13.00 -37.35
CA SER A 164 46.79 -13.99 -37.12
C SER A 164 46.72 -15.17 -38.10
N ALA A 165 45.52 -15.67 -38.39
CA ALA A 165 45.33 -16.75 -39.36
C ALA A 165 45.76 -16.32 -40.78
N LYS A 166 45.38 -15.11 -41.23
CA LYS A 166 45.82 -14.56 -42.52
C LYS A 166 47.35 -14.45 -42.63
N MET A 167 48.01 -13.99 -41.56
CA MET A 167 49.47 -13.90 -41.53
C MET A 167 50.10 -15.29 -41.63
N ASN A 168 49.61 -16.28 -40.87
CA ASN A 168 50.14 -17.64 -40.93
C ASN A 168 49.92 -18.36 -42.26
N SER A 169 48.80 -18.12 -42.96
CA SER A 169 48.57 -18.70 -44.29
C SER A 169 49.53 -18.14 -45.35
N GLY A 170 49.89 -16.85 -45.29
CA GLY A 170 50.83 -16.24 -46.23
C GLY A 170 52.29 -16.73 -46.08
N TRP A 171 52.64 -17.29 -44.93
CA TRP A 171 53.96 -17.92 -44.71
C TRP A 171 54.11 -19.29 -45.37
N HIS A 172 53.00 -19.98 -45.66
CA HIS A 172 53.03 -21.28 -46.33
C HIS A 172 53.16 -21.19 -47.85
N ASP A 173 52.80 -20.05 -48.46
CA ASP A 173 52.90 -19.82 -49.91
C ASP A 173 54.29 -19.29 -50.37
N MET A 174 55.23 -19.08 -49.44
CA MET A 174 56.59 -18.55 -49.71
C MET A 174 57.71 -19.60 -49.56
N LYS A 175 57.38 -20.89 -49.47
CA LYS A 175 58.33 -22.02 -49.51
C LYS A 175 58.05 -22.89 -50.72
#